data_AF-A0A8B7UXR4-F1
#
_entry.id   AF-A0A8B7UXR4-F1
#
_cell.length_a   1.000
_cell.length_b   1.000
_cell.length_c   1.000
_cell.angle_alpha   90.00
_cell.angle_beta   90.00
_cell.angle_gamma   90.00
#
_symmetry.space_group_name_H-M   'P 1'
#
loop_
_entity.id
_entity.type
_entity.pdbx_description
1 polymer ?
#
loop_
_entity_poly.entity_id
_entity_poly.type
_entity_poly.pdbx_seq_one_letter_code
_entity_poly.pdbx_strand_id
1 'polypeptide(L)'
;MAAADSGPTLNPGTAESEEETILYDLLVTTEWPPETEVQPRGNRKYGASFIITKAIRDHLLFFRQYIWYSPAPFLLPDGLVRLVNKQINWHLVLASNGKLLAAVQDQCVEIRSAKDDFTSVIGKCQVPKDPKPQWRRVAWSYDCTLLAYAESTGTVRLFDLMGSELFVISPASSFAGDLSYAIAGLIFLEYKGSAQWSAELLVINYRGELRSYLVSVGTNQSYQESHSFSFSSYYPHGINTAVYHPGHRLLLVGGCETAEVGVSKASSCGLSAWRVLSGSPYYKQVTNGGDRVTAVPKTLGLLRMLNVKFYSRQGHEQDGVFKMSLSPDGSLLATIHFSGKLSIWAVPSLKQQGSWDQNEQVRLLGIITLSSVSSCSTHFIC
;
A
#
# COMPACT_ATOMS: atom_id res chain seq x y z
N MET A 1 85.55 -20.70 -33.00
CA MET A 1 85.75 -20.50 -34.44
C MET A 1 84.40 -20.75 -35.12
N ALA A 2 83.77 -19.69 -35.64
CA ALA A 2 82.56 -19.63 -36.50
C ALA A 2 81.24 -20.23 -35.94
N ALA A 3 80.02 -19.75 -36.22
CA ALA A 3 79.41 -18.55 -36.83
C ALA A 3 77.88 -18.79 -36.68
N ALA A 4 77.07 -17.87 -36.13
CA ALA A 4 76.37 -16.74 -36.77
C ALA A 4 75.02 -17.09 -37.43
N ASP A 5 73.94 -16.45 -36.95
CA ASP A 5 72.97 -15.63 -37.72
C ASP A 5 71.85 -15.12 -36.77
N SER A 6 71.11 -14.04 -37.01
CA SER A 6 71.40 -12.61 -37.20
C SER A 6 70.13 -11.83 -36.76
N GLY A 7 70.27 -10.58 -36.28
CA GLY A 7 69.18 -9.73 -35.74
C GLY A 7 68.30 -9.05 -36.82
N PRO A 8 67.51 -7.98 -36.54
CA PRO A 8 67.95 -6.82 -35.75
C PRO A 8 66.91 -6.15 -34.80
N THR A 9 67.47 -5.16 -34.10
CA THR A 9 67.08 -4.23 -33.02
C THR A 9 66.09 -3.10 -33.36
N LEU A 10 65.40 -2.54 -32.35
CA LEU A 10 65.38 -1.09 -32.03
C LEU A 10 64.64 -0.78 -30.69
N ASN A 11 65.38 -0.25 -29.72
CA ASN A 11 64.95 0.49 -28.49
C ASN A 11 65.09 2.02 -28.80
N PRO A 12 64.70 3.02 -27.97
CA PRO A 12 64.62 3.01 -26.48
C PRO A 12 63.55 3.93 -25.81
N GLY A 13 63.50 3.87 -24.47
CA GLY A 13 63.17 5.05 -23.64
C GLY A 13 62.24 4.83 -22.45
N THR A 14 62.84 4.61 -21.26
CA THR A 14 62.64 5.34 -19.98
C THR A 14 61.23 5.87 -19.62
N ALA A 15 60.69 5.79 -18.42
CA ALA A 15 61.19 5.45 -17.09
C ALA A 15 59.98 5.18 -16.15
N GLU A 16 60.30 4.70 -14.97
CA GLU A 16 59.46 4.40 -13.80
C GLU A 16 58.44 5.50 -13.42
N SER A 17 57.28 5.11 -12.89
CA SER A 17 56.80 5.55 -11.56
C SER A 17 55.40 5.00 -11.26
N GLU A 18 55.29 4.44 -10.06
CA GLU A 18 54.05 4.08 -9.38
C GLU A 18 53.22 5.35 -9.13
N GLU A 19 51.94 5.40 -9.50
CA GLU A 19 51.00 6.33 -8.85
C GLU A 19 49.62 5.72 -8.67
N GLU A 20 49.18 5.78 -7.42
CA GLU A 20 47.93 5.35 -6.84
C GLU A 20 46.73 6.02 -7.55
N THR A 21 45.75 5.23 -7.96
CA THR A 21 44.53 5.75 -8.59
C THR A 21 43.59 6.33 -7.51
N ILE A 22 43.87 7.56 -7.10
CA ILE A 22 42.99 8.34 -6.23
C ILE A 22 41.72 8.69 -7.03
N LEU A 23 40.56 8.31 -6.50
CA LEU A 23 39.25 8.63 -7.04
C LEU A 23 38.95 10.12 -6.79
N TYR A 24 38.94 10.96 -7.82
CA TYR A 24 38.45 12.33 -7.68
C TYR A 24 36.92 12.34 -7.56
N ASP A 25 36.41 12.91 -6.46
CA ASP A 25 35.01 13.33 -6.32
C ASP A 25 34.71 14.44 -7.34
N LEU A 26 33.99 14.07 -8.40
CA LEU A 26 33.55 14.99 -9.44
C LEU A 26 32.26 15.69 -8.97
N LEU A 27 32.43 16.82 -8.28
CA LEU A 27 31.33 17.75 -7.99
C LEU A 27 30.85 18.36 -9.32
N VAL A 28 29.73 17.88 -9.83
CA VAL A 28 29.04 18.49 -10.98
C VAL A 28 28.25 19.70 -10.48
N THR A 29 28.86 20.88 -10.53
CA THR A 29 28.16 22.16 -10.43
C THR A 29 27.39 22.42 -11.72
N THR A 30 26.07 22.27 -11.71
CA THR A 30 25.23 22.72 -12.82
C THR A 30 25.06 24.25 -12.74
N GLU A 31 25.76 24.99 -13.61
CA GLU A 31 25.53 26.43 -13.80
C GLU A 31 24.25 26.66 -14.62
N TRP A 32 23.39 27.56 -14.14
CA TRP A 32 22.18 27.98 -14.85
C TRP A 32 22.55 28.94 -15.99
N PRO A 33 22.00 28.77 -17.22
CA PRO A 33 22.21 29.76 -18.28
C PRO A 33 21.43 31.06 -17.93
N PRO A 34 22.01 32.24 -18.22
CA PRO A 34 21.36 33.52 -17.92
C PRO A 34 20.10 33.74 -18.76
N GLU A 35 19.04 34.19 -18.11
CA GLU A 35 17.76 34.52 -18.74
C GLU A 35 17.95 35.66 -19.75
N THR A 36 17.47 35.46 -20.97
CA THR A 36 17.54 36.47 -22.03
C THR A 36 16.50 37.55 -21.76
N GLU A 37 16.94 38.74 -21.36
CA GLU A 37 16.09 39.93 -21.28
C GLU A 37 15.52 40.28 -22.66
N VAL A 38 14.20 40.20 -22.80
CA VAL A 38 13.50 40.55 -24.04
C VAL A 38 13.25 42.06 -24.06
N GLN A 39 13.99 42.79 -24.90
CA GLN A 39 13.73 44.21 -25.17
C GLN A 39 12.36 44.42 -25.84
N PRO A 40 11.59 45.46 -25.47
CA PRO A 40 10.36 45.80 -26.15
C PRO A 40 10.66 46.72 -27.35
N ARG A 41 10.27 46.31 -28.55
CA ARG A 41 10.37 47.16 -29.75
C ARG A 41 9.05 47.20 -30.51
N GLY A 42 8.50 48.41 -30.67
CA GLY A 42 7.68 48.77 -31.83
C GLY A 42 6.20 49.01 -31.58
N ASN A 43 5.84 50.29 -31.49
CA ASN A 43 4.49 50.83 -31.44
C ASN A 43 3.83 50.82 -32.85
N ARG A 44 2.67 50.18 -33.02
CA ARG A 44 1.72 50.46 -34.13
C ARG A 44 0.28 50.29 -33.64
N LYS A 45 -0.53 51.33 -33.84
CA LYS A 45 -1.91 51.52 -33.35
C LYS A 45 -2.96 50.82 -34.23
N TYR A 46 -4.15 50.67 -33.65
CA TYR A 46 -5.47 50.24 -34.18
C TYR A 46 -5.69 48.71 -34.27
N GLY A 47 -6.74 48.10 -33.70
CA GLY A 47 -7.89 48.61 -32.96
C GLY A 47 -8.79 47.48 -32.43
N ALA A 48 -9.50 47.77 -31.34
CA ALA A 48 -10.83 47.28 -30.95
C ALA A 48 -11.19 45.77 -31.05
N SER A 49 -10.25 44.83 -31.00
CA SER A 49 -10.55 43.38 -30.97
C SER A 49 -9.95 42.63 -29.76
N PHE A 50 -9.15 43.30 -28.93
CA PHE A 50 -8.44 42.69 -27.81
C PHE A 50 -9.20 42.61 -26.48
N ILE A 51 -10.35 43.29 -26.34
CA ILE A 51 -11.11 43.28 -25.08
C ILE A 51 -12.10 42.10 -25.03
N ILE A 52 -12.67 41.70 -26.18
CA ILE A 52 -13.64 40.59 -26.23
C ILE A 52 -12.94 39.22 -26.23
N THR A 53 -11.74 39.13 -26.80
CA THR A 53 -10.94 37.88 -26.79
C THR A 53 -10.26 37.60 -25.45
N LYS A 54 -10.03 38.62 -24.61
CA LYS A 54 -9.40 38.43 -23.29
C LYS A 54 -10.37 37.85 -22.26
N ALA A 55 -11.63 38.30 -22.26
CA ALA A 55 -12.67 37.76 -21.37
C ALA A 55 -12.97 36.28 -21.65
N ILE A 56 -13.00 35.88 -22.92
CA ILE A 56 -13.26 34.47 -23.31
C ILE A 56 -12.04 33.58 -23.00
N ARG A 57 -10.82 34.10 -23.19
CA ARG A 57 -9.58 33.37 -22.90
C ARG A 57 -9.35 33.22 -21.39
N ASP A 58 -9.65 34.24 -20.59
CA ASP A 58 -9.56 34.15 -19.13
C ASP A 58 -10.61 33.20 -18.58
N HIS A 59 -11.84 33.20 -19.11
CA HIS A 59 -12.85 32.22 -18.70
C HIS A 59 -12.45 30.79 -19.08
N LEU A 60 -11.89 30.55 -20.28
CA LEU A 60 -11.36 29.24 -20.68
C LEU A 60 -10.16 28.79 -19.83
N LEU A 61 -9.30 29.72 -19.40
CA LEU A 61 -8.18 29.43 -18.51
C LEU A 61 -8.64 29.14 -17.08
N PHE A 62 -9.70 29.82 -16.61
CA PHE A 62 -10.38 29.48 -15.37
C PHE A 62 -11.05 28.12 -15.44
N PHE A 63 -11.75 27.76 -16.52
CA PHE A 63 -12.28 26.42 -16.72
C PHE A 63 -11.16 25.37 -16.82
N ARG A 64 -10.04 25.69 -17.48
CA ARG A 64 -8.89 24.78 -17.57
C ARG A 64 -8.19 24.60 -16.22
N GLN A 65 -8.09 25.65 -15.40
CA GLN A 65 -7.63 25.53 -14.02
C GLN A 65 -8.66 24.77 -13.17
N TYR A 66 -9.96 24.97 -13.35
CA TYR A 66 -10.99 24.25 -12.59
C TYR A 66 -11.06 22.77 -12.96
N ILE A 67 -10.86 22.41 -14.23
CA ILE A 67 -10.79 21.02 -14.69
C ILE A 67 -9.47 20.35 -14.26
N TRP A 68 -8.37 21.12 -14.12
CA TRP A 68 -7.07 20.60 -13.69
C TRP A 68 -6.89 20.54 -12.15
N TYR A 69 -7.58 21.42 -11.42
CA TYR A 69 -7.55 21.49 -9.95
C TYR A 69 -8.81 20.94 -9.27
N SER A 70 -9.78 20.42 -10.02
CA SER A 70 -10.81 19.58 -9.42
C SER A 70 -10.20 18.19 -9.23
N PRO A 71 -9.89 17.77 -7.99
CA PRO A 71 -9.53 16.37 -7.77
C PRO A 71 -10.74 15.57 -8.23
N ALA A 72 -10.60 14.80 -9.32
CA ALA A 72 -11.63 13.86 -9.70
C ALA A 72 -12.01 13.06 -8.44
N PRO A 73 -13.31 12.99 -8.07
CA PRO A 73 -13.71 12.28 -6.88
C PRO A 73 -13.21 10.85 -7.04
N PHE A 74 -12.32 10.42 -6.15
CA PHE A 74 -11.90 9.03 -6.10
C PHE A 74 -13.15 8.22 -5.75
N LEU A 75 -13.51 7.30 -6.64
CA LEU A 75 -14.64 6.42 -6.45
C LEU A 75 -14.12 5.05 -6.06
N LEU A 76 -14.67 4.52 -4.98
CA LEU A 76 -14.40 3.15 -4.57
C LEU A 76 -14.94 2.17 -5.61
N PRO A 77 -14.27 1.03 -5.82
CA PRO A 77 -14.79 -0.02 -6.70
C PRO A 77 -16.18 -0.49 -6.26
N ASP A 78 -17.14 -0.56 -7.18
CA ASP A 78 -18.52 -0.96 -6.87
C ASP A 78 -18.58 -2.38 -6.27
N GLY A 79 -17.75 -3.30 -6.76
CA GLY A 79 -17.62 -4.66 -6.24
C GLY A 79 -17.19 -4.69 -4.76
N LEU A 80 -16.25 -3.82 -4.37
CA LEU A 80 -15.82 -3.67 -2.98
C LEU A 80 -16.98 -3.20 -2.10
N VAL A 81 -17.62 -2.09 -2.49
CA VAL A 81 -18.71 -1.49 -1.72
C VAL A 81 -19.87 -2.46 -1.54
N ARG A 82 -20.24 -3.18 -2.61
CA ARG A 82 -21.30 -4.20 -2.57
C ARG A 82 -20.98 -5.34 -1.61
N LEU A 83 -19.73 -5.80 -1.54
CA LEU A 83 -19.32 -6.90 -0.67
C LEU A 83 -19.16 -6.47 0.78
N VAL A 84 -18.55 -5.31 1.04
CA VAL A 84 -18.44 -4.75 2.40
C VAL A 84 -19.84 -4.52 2.98
N ASN A 85 -20.78 -3.99 2.18
CA ASN A 85 -22.13 -3.72 2.65
C ASN A 85 -22.98 -4.97 2.95
N LYS A 86 -22.49 -6.17 2.59
CA LYS A 86 -23.12 -7.45 2.94
C LYS A 86 -22.51 -8.08 4.20
N GLN A 87 -21.41 -7.55 4.72
CA GLN A 87 -20.79 -8.09 5.93
C GLN A 87 -21.63 -7.76 7.16
N ILE A 88 -21.48 -8.61 8.19
CA ILE A 88 -22.02 -8.34 9.50
C ILE A 88 -21.31 -7.12 10.12
N ASN A 89 -22.04 -6.36 10.93
CA ASN A 89 -21.52 -5.16 11.59
C ASN A 89 -20.53 -5.48 12.72
N TRP A 90 -20.56 -6.72 13.23
CA TRP A 90 -19.75 -7.15 14.35
C TRP A 90 -18.44 -7.75 13.84
N HIS A 91 -17.33 -7.35 14.45
CA HIS A 91 -16.02 -7.89 14.14
C HIS A 91 -15.43 -8.59 15.36
N LEU A 92 -14.96 -9.82 15.15
CA LEU A 92 -14.30 -10.64 16.15
C LEU A 92 -12.85 -10.80 15.74
N VAL A 93 -11.92 -10.26 16.54
CA VAL A 93 -10.49 -10.31 16.25
C VAL A 93 -9.75 -10.93 17.42
N LEU A 94 -9.19 -12.11 17.19
CA LEU A 94 -8.35 -12.81 18.14
C LEU A 94 -6.95 -12.17 18.17
N ALA A 95 -6.39 -12.00 19.37
CA ALA A 95 -5.02 -11.55 19.53
C ALA A 95 -4.03 -12.63 19.08
N SER A 96 -2.80 -12.22 18.74
CA SER A 96 -1.75 -13.12 18.24
C SER A 96 -1.41 -14.26 19.21
N ASN A 97 -1.59 -14.05 20.51
CA ASN A 97 -1.35 -15.05 21.55
C ASN A 97 -2.49 -16.07 21.74
N GLY A 98 -3.63 -15.89 21.07
CA GLY A 98 -4.83 -16.73 21.21
C GLY A 98 -5.55 -16.62 22.55
N LYS A 99 -5.11 -15.73 23.46
CA LYS A 99 -5.64 -15.59 24.83
C LYS A 99 -6.66 -14.48 24.98
N LEU A 100 -6.71 -13.55 24.04
CA LEU A 100 -7.58 -12.38 24.08
C LEU A 100 -8.41 -12.29 22.81
N LEU A 101 -9.65 -11.86 22.96
CA LEU A 101 -10.59 -11.63 21.86
C LEU A 101 -11.16 -10.21 21.97
N ALA A 102 -11.06 -9.44 20.88
CA ALA A 102 -11.78 -8.18 20.74
C ALA A 102 -13.10 -8.45 20.02
N ALA A 103 -14.21 -8.14 20.67
CA ALA A 103 -15.55 -8.17 20.10
C ALA A 103 -16.05 -6.74 19.88
N VAL A 104 -16.09 -6.33 18.63
CA VAL A 104 -16.58 -5.01 18.20
C VAL A 104 -18.09 -5.05 18.07
N GLN A 105 -18.77 -4.26 18.91
CA GLN A 105 -20.21 -4.05 18.86
C GLN A 105 -20.51 -2.65 18.30
N ASP A 106 -21.76 -2.19 18.38
CA ASP A 106 -22.18 -0.93 17.76
C ASP A 106 -21.56 0.33 18.39
N GLN A 107 -21.39 0.33 19.72
CA GLN A 107 -20.93 1.48 20.52
C GLN A 107 -19.83 1.12 21.53
N CYS A 108 -19.33 -0.11 21.51
CA CYS A 108 -18.23 -0.51 22.37
C CYS A 108 -17.41 -1.64 21.73
N VAL A 109 -16.16 -1.76 22.20
CA VAL A 109 -15.32 -2.91 21.91
C VAL A 109 -15.04 -3.62 23.23
N GLU A 110 -15.46 -4.88 23.33
CA GLU A 110 -15.26 -5.70 24.52
C GLU A 110 -14.04 -6.59 24.35
N ILE A 111 -13.13 -6.53 25.32
CA ILE A 111 -11.94 -7.37 25.37
C ILE A 111 -12.24 -8.55 26.30
N ARG A 112 -12.18 -9.78 25.78
CA ARG A 112 -12.53 -11.01 26.51
C ARG A 112 -11.33 -11.92 26.68
N SER A 113 -11.30 -12.69 27.77
CA SER A 113 -10.21 -13.64 28.08
C SER A 113 -10.55 -15.07 27.68
N ALA A 114 -9.60 -15.77 27.07
CA ALA A 114 -9.70 -17.21 26.83
C ALA A 114 -9.63 -18.04 28.13
N LYS A 115 -9.25 -17.45 29.27
CA LYS A 115 -9.15 -18.17 30.55
C LYS A 115 -10.48 -18.80 30.98
N ASP A 116 -11.59 -18.13 30.67
CA ASP A 116 -12.94 -18.56 31.02
C ASP A 116 -13.78 -18.80 29.75
N ASP A 117 -13.18 -19.39 28.70
CA ASP A 117 -13.82 -19.61 27.40
C ASP A 117 -14.48 -18.34 26.80
N PHE A 118 -13.80 -17.19 26.95
CA PHE A 118 -14.26 -15.87 26.49
C PHE A 118 -15.56 -15.37 27.14
N THR A 119 -15.99 -15.95 28.26
CA THR A 119 -17.18 -15.46 28.98
C THR A 119 -16.91 -14.13 29.69
N SER A 120 -15.75 -13.99 30.35
CA SER A 120 -15.36 -12.82 31.12
C SER A 120 -14.86 -11.67 30.24
N VAL A 121 -15.34 -10.46 30.56
CA VAL A 121 -14.91 -9.20 29.92
C VAL A 121 -13.82 -8.57 30.79
N ILE A 122 -12.62 -8.43 30.22
CA ILE A 122 -11.46 -7.83 30.88
C ILE A 122 -11.52 -6.31 30.80
N GLY A 123 -11.91 -5.78 29.63
CA GLY A 123 -11.92 -4.36 29.35
C GLY A 123 -13.05 -4.00 28.39
N LYS A 124 -13.56 -2.78 28.51
CA LYS A 124 -14.63 -2.28 27.66
C LYS A 124 -14.30 -0.89 27.14
N CYS A 125 -13.94 -0.82 25.87
CA CYS A 125 -13.67 0.43 25.18
C CYS A 125 -14.98 1.07 24.74
N GLN A 126 -15.26 2.31 25.15
CA GLN A 126 -16.38 3.07 24.61
C GLN A 126 -16.00 3.66 23.26
N VAL A 127 -16.82 3.45 22.23
CA VAL A 127 -16.59 4.03 20.90
C VAL A 127 -17.82 4.80 20.43
N PRO A 128 -17.65 5.90 19.68
CA PRO A 128 -18.77 6.61 19.08
C PRO A 128 -19.57 5.70 18.13
N LYS A 129 -20.84 6.05 17.95
CA LYS A 129 -21.71 5.37 16.98
C LYS A 129 -21.24 5.69 15.57
N ASP A 130 -20.66 4.70 14.90
CA ASP A 130 -20.19 4.80 13.52
C ASP A 130 -21.37 4.82 12.53
N PRO A 131 -21.41 5.75 11.54
CA PRO A 131 -22.40 5.75 10.47
C PRO A 131 -22.42 4.48 9.61
N LYS A 132 -21.25 3.84 9.38
CA LYS A 132 -21.11 2.68 8.50
C LYS A 132 -20.27 1.57 9.16
N PRO A 133 -20.87 0.79 10.08
CA PRO A 133 -20.16 -0.21 10.89
C PRO A 133 -19.32 -1.21 10.11
N GLN A 134 -19.74 -1.58 8.91
CA GLN A 134 -19.12 -2.61 8.08
C GLN A 134 -17.72 -2.22 7.58
N TRP A 135 -17.37 -0.93 7.68
CA TRP A 135 -16.09 -0.39 7.23
C TRP A 135 -15.06 -0.28 8.36
N ARG A 136 -15.44 -0.67 9.58
CA ARG A 136 -14.56 -0.64 10.74
C ARG A 136 -13.45 -1.67 10.60
N ARG A 137 -12.31 -1.38 11.23
CA ARG A 137 -11.23 -2.36 11.37
C ARG A 137 -10.68 -2.37 12.78
N VAL A 138 -10.18 -3.52 13.18
CA VAL A 138 -9.53 -3.71 14.47
C VAL A 138 -8.25 -4.50 14.30
N ALA A 139 -7.22 -4.08 15.01
CA ALA A 139 -5.93 -4.73 15.03
C ALA A 139 -5.35 -4.74 16.46
N TRP A 140 -4.75 -5.87 16.83
CA TRP A 140 -3.99 -6.00 18.05
C TRP A 140 -2.52 -5.66 17.81
N SER A 141 -1.87 -5.07 18.80
CA SER A 141 -0.42 -4.99 18.83
C SER A 141 0.21 -6.37 19.00
N TYR A 142 1.47 -6.49 18.59
CA TYR A 142 2.21 -7.75 18.66
C TYR A 142 2.32 -8.30 20.09
N ASP A 143 2.53 -7.42 21.06
CA ASP A 143 2.60 -7.72 22.49
C ASP A 143 1.21 -7.90 23.14
N CYS A 144 0.13 -7.75 22.37
CA CYS A 144 -1.24 -7.83 22.82
C CYS A 144 -1.60 -6.82 23.93
N THR A 145 -0.89 -5.68 24.04
CA THR A 145 -1.17 -4.66 25.07
C THR A 145 -2.04 -3.50 24.54
N LEU A 146 -2.06 -3.31 23.23
CA LEU A 146 -2.80 -2.25 22.57
C LEU A 146 -3.83 -2.83 21.60
N LEU A 147 -4.92 -2.09 21.49
CA LEU A 147 -5.97 -2.33 20.52
C LEU A 147 -6.18 -1.07 19.68
N ALA A 148 -5.99 -1.17 18.37
CA ALA A 148 -6.36 -0.11 17.45
C ALA A 148 -7.74 -0.41 16.86
N TYR A 149 -8.59 0.61 16.84
CA TYR A 149 -9.93 0.60 16.27
C TYR A 149 -10.05 1.72 15.24
N ALA A 150 -10.41 1.38 14.01
CA ALA A 150 -10.62 2.33 12.93
C ALA A 150 -12.11 2.43 12.60
N GLU A 151 -12.61 3.65 12.50
CA GLU A 151 -13.98 4.00 12.09
C GLU A 151 -14.11 4.13 10.58
N SER A 152 -15.35 4.11 10.06
CA SER A 152 -15.63 4.35 8.64
C SER A 152 -15.21 5.73 8.15
N THR A 153 -14.98 6.68 9.06
CA THR A 153 -14.55 8.05 8.77
C THR A 153 -13.05 8.16 8.52
N GLY A 154 -12.29 7.10 8.80
CA GLY A 154 -10.82 7.11 8.76
C GLY A 154 -10.16 7.51 10.09
N THR A 155 -10.96 7.84 11.11
CA THR A 155 -10.47 8.07 12.48
C THR A 155 -10.00 6.76 13.09
N VAL A 156 -8.82 6.77 13.70
CA VAL A 156 -8.24 5.61 14.40
C VAL A 156 -8.09 5.92 15.87
N ARG A 157 -8.66 5.10 16.75
CA ARG A 157 -8.56 5.19 18.21
C ARG A 157 -7.67 4.07 18.72
N LEU A 158 -6.81 4.39 19.68
CA LEU A 158 -6.01 3.38 20.37
C LEU A 158 -6.48 3.23 21.81
N PHE A 159 -6.62 1.98 22.23
CA PHE A 159 -7.04 1.61 23.56
C PHE A 159 -5.98 0.74 24.23
N ASP A 160 -5.91 0.84 25.55
CA ASP A 160 -5.19 -0.13 26.39
C ASP A 160 -6.01 -1.42 26.61
N LEU A 161 -5.41 -2.40 27.27
CA LEU A 161 -6.08 -3.65 27.64
C LEU A 161 -7.26 -3.48 28.62
N MET A 162 -7.29 -2.40 29.38
CA MET A 162 -8.34 -2.11 30.36
C MET A 162 -9.55 -1.42 29.71
N GLY A 163 -9.40 -0.96 28.46
CA GLY A 163 -10.42 -0.27 27.68
C GLY A 163 -10.35 1.25 27.77
N SER A 164 -9.28 1.82 28.33
CA SER A 164 -9.04 3.26 28.37
C SER A 164 -8.62 3.75 26.98
N GLU A 165 -9.24 4.85 26.52
CA GLU A 165 -8.81 5.52 25.29
C GLU A 165 -7.50 6.27 25.54
N LEU A 166 -6.45 5.90 24.82
CA LEU A 166 -5.13 6.51 24.94
C LEU A 166 -5.06 7.79 24.11
N PHE A 167 -5.41 7.70 22.82
CA PHE A 167 -5.45 8.84 21.91
C PHE A 167 -6.21 8.51 20.63
N VAL A 168 -6.51 9.57 19.88
CA VAL A 168 -7.28 9.54 18.63
C VAL A 168 -6.44 10.15 17.51
N ILE A 169 -6.26 9.39 16.43
CA ILE A 169 -5.60 9.83 15.19
C ILE A 169 -6.70 10.20 14.19
N SER A 170 -6.81 11.50 13.91
CA SER A 170 -7.74 12.03 12.93
C SER A 170 -7.13 12.01 11.51
N PRO A 171 -7.92 11.73 10.46
CA PRO A 171 -7.46 11.85 9.09
C PRO A 171 -7.14 13.31 8.75
N ALA A 172 -6.08 13.56 7.97
CA ALA A 172 -5.65 14.93 7.64
C ALA A 172 -6.65 15.71 6.78
N SER A 173 -7.45 15.01 5.99
CA SER A 173 -8.54 15.56 5.20
C SER A 173 -9.64 14.52 5.16
N SER A 174 -10.86 14.85 5.61
CA SER A 174 -12.02 13.99 5.42
C SER A 174 -13.19 14.83 4.96
N PHE A 175 -13.92 14.32 3.98
CA PHE A 175 -15.21 14.85 3.60
C PHE A 175 -16.28 13.98 4.27
N ALA A 176 -17.29 14.61 4.86
CA ALA A 176 -18.38 13.89 5.52
C ALA A 176 -19.05 12.93 4.52
N GLY A 177 -19.02 11.63 4.83
CA GLY A 177 -19.61 10.57 4.00
C GLY A 177 -18.68 9.95 2.95
N ASP A 178 -17.46 10.46 2.76
CA ASP A 178 -16.48 9.86 1.85
C ASP A 178 -15.80 8.64 2.50
N LEU A 179 -16.21 7.45 2.06
CA LEU A 179 -15.69 6.16 2.53
C LEU A 179 -14.26 5.86 2.07
N SER A 180 -13.71 6.62 1.13
CA SER A 180 -12.35 6.37 0.62
C SER A 180 -11.26 6.60 1.67
N TYR A 181 -11.56 7.40 2.70
CA TYR A 181 -10.70 7.61 3.86
C TYR A 181 -10.82 6.51 4.92
N ALA A 182 -11.80 5.60 4.81
CA ALA A 182 -11.86 4.43 5.66
C ALA A 182 -10.59 3.58 5.52
N ILE A 183 -10.29 2.78 6.54
CA ILE A 183 -9.03 2.08 6.64
C ILE A 183 -9.09 0.72 5.92
N ALA A 184 -8.23 0.57 4.91
CA ALA A 184 -8.01 -0.65 4.13
C ALA A 184 -6.90 -1.55 4.71
N GLY A 185 -6.11 -1.06 5.66
CA GLY A 185 -5.09 -1.82 6.37
C GLY A 185 -4.73 -1.16 7.69
N LEU A 186 -4.86 -1.89 8.79
CA LEU A 186 -4.51 -1.45 10.14
C LEU A 186 -3.56 -2.49 10.72
N ILE A 187 -2.28 -2.15 10.85
CA ILE A 187 -1.23 -3.14 11.09
C ILE A 187 -0.25 -2.60 12.13
N PHE A 188 -0.06 -3.34 13.22
CA PHE A 188 1.02 -3.08 14.16
C PHE A 188 2.31 -3.78 13.75
N LEU A 189 3.41 -3.04 13.84
CA LEU A 189 4.78 -3.49 13.65
C LEU A 189 5.54 -3.39 14.97
N GLU A 190 6.50 -4.30 15.14
CA GLU A 190 7.43 -4.25 16.27
C GLU A 190 8.48 -3.16 16.01
N TYR A 191 8.53 -2.15 16.87
CA TYR A 191 9.49 -1.07 16.77
C TYR A 191 10.66 -1.30 17.74
N LYS A 192 11.88 -1.42 17.21
CA LYS A 192 13.12 -1.62 18.00
C LYS A 192 14.08 -0.44 17.93
N GLY A 193 13.68 0.66 17.30
CA GLY A 193 14.58 1.79 17.03
C GLY A 193 14.90 2.66 18.24
N SER A 194 14.04 2.67 19.26
CA SER A 194 14.20 3.47 20.48
C SER A 194 13.35 2.90 21.61
N ALA A 195 13.82 3.06 22.86
CA ALA A 195 13.08 2.69 24.06
C ALA A 195 11.88 3.61 24.36
N GLN A 196 11.79 4.77 23.69
CA GLN A 196 10.68 5.71 23.86
C GLN A 196 9.37 5.19 23.24
N TRP A 197 9.47 4.44 22.14
CA TRP A 197 8.32 4.01 21.33
C TRP A 197 8.07 2.53 21.54
N SER A 198 6.84 2.17 21.86
CA SER A 198 6.42 0.79 22.16
C SER A 198 6.08 0.02 20.90
N ALA A 199 5.48 0.68 19.91
CA ALA A 199 5.07 0.05 18.66
C ALA A 199 5.05 1.06 17.51
N GLU A 200 5.06 0.54 16.29
CA GLU A 200 4.79 1.30 15.07
C GLU A 200 3.44 0.83 14.49
N LEU A 201 2.56 1.76 14.16
CA LEU A 201 1.24 1.51 13.60
C LEU A 201 1.17 2.02 12.16
N LEU A 202 0.94 1.11 11.22
CA LEU A 202 0.65 1.45 9.84
C LEU A 202 -0.86 1.60 9.65
N VAL A 203 -1.26 2.76 9.13
CA VAL A 203 -2.64 3.10 8.78
C VAL A 203 -2.69 3.33 7.27
N ILE A 204 -3.43 2.48 6.56
CA ILE A 204 -3.57 2.51 5.11
C ILE A 204 -5.04 2.72 4.77
N ASN A 205 -5.39 3.80 4.05
CA ASN A 205 -6.76 4.05 3.59
C ASN A 205 -7.07 3.39 2.24
N TYR A 206 -8.35 3.38 1.84
CA TYR A 206 -8.75 2.81 0.55
C TYR A 206 -8.23 3.59 -0.67
N ARG A 207 -7.86 4.88 -0.52
CA ARG A 207 -7.14 5.63 -1.57
C ARG A 207 -5.71 5.16 -1.80
N GLY A 208 -5.18 4.36 -0.86
CA GLY A 208 -3.81 3.89 -0.86
C GLY A 208 -2.80 4.90 -0.30
N GLU A 209 -3.23 5.80 0.56
CA GLU A 209 -2.34 6.59 1.41
C GLU A 209 -2.00 5.76 2.65
N LEU A 210 -0.71 5.57 2.88
CA LEU A 210 -0.15 4.92 4.04
C LEU A 210 0.50 5.98 4.93
N ARG A 211 0.20 5.92 6.22
CA ARG A 211 0.88 6.69 7.25
C ARG A 211 1.40 5.74 8.33
N SER A 212 2.64 5.93 8.71
CA SER A 212 3.25 5.24 9.85
C SER A 212 3.26 6.15 11.07
N TYR A 213 2.78 5.64 12.20
CA TYR A 213 2.76 6.32 13.49
C TYR A 213 3.56 5.53 14.52
N LEU A 214 4.49 6.20 15.19
CA LEU A 214 5.15 5.65 16.37
C LEU A 214 4.27 5.92 17.59
N VAL A 215 4.05 4.88 18.39
CA VAL A 215 3.13 4.90 19.54
C VAL A 215 3.91 4.66 20.83
N SER A 216 3.69 5.51 21.83
CA SER A 216 4.23 5.35 23.17
C SER A 216 3.09 5.16 24.18
N VAL A 217 3.18 4.08 24.97
CA VAL A 217 2.17 3.67 25.98
C VAL A 217 2.71 3.86 27.40
N GLY A 218 3.93 4.40 27.54
CA GLY A 218 4.58 4.60 28.83
C GLY A 218 4.05 5.82 29.59
N THR A 219 4.94 6.48 30.33
CA THR A 219 4.62 7.67 31.13
C THR A 219 4.13 8.85 30.29
N ASN A 220 4.52 8.92 29.01
CA ASN A 220 4.10 9.95 28.06
C ASN A 220 3.28 9.34 26.93
N GLN A 221 1.98 9.13 27.17
CA GLN A 221 1.03 8.68 26.16
C GLN A 221 1.02 9.66 24.98
N SER A 222 1.62 9.25 23.88
CA SER A 222 1.82 10.11 22.72
C SER A 222 2.00 9.28 21.45
N TYR A 223 1.74 9.92 20.32
CA TYR A 223 2.02 9.38 19.01
C TYR A 223 2.76 10.41 18.15
N GLN A 224 3.59 9.92 17.24
CA GLN A 224 4.30 10.76 16.27
C GLN A 224 4.22 10.13 14.88
N GLU A 225 3.88 10.93 13.87
CA GLU A 225 3.96 10.48 12.47
C GLU A 225 5.44 10.29 12.09
N SER A 226 5.81 9.08 11.67
CA SER A 226 7.16 8.74 11.22
C SER A 226 7.35 9.11 9.75
N HIS A 227 6.49 8.55 8.89
CA HIS A 227 6.56 8.75 7.45
C HIS A 227 5.22 8.48 6.78
N SER A 228 5.08 8.99 5.55
CA SER A 228 3.91 8.82 4.70
C SER A 228 4.31 8.30 3.33
N PHE A 229 3.48 7.45 2.73
CA PHE A 229 3.70 6.86 1.42
C PHE A 229 2.37 6.76 0.66
N SER A 230 2.38 6.90 -0.67
CA SER A 230 1.18 6.77 -1.49
C SER A 230 1.33 5.70 -2.55
N PHE A 231 0.42 4.73 -2.51
CA PHE A 231 0.27 3.67 -3.51
C PHE A 231 -0.57 4.09 -4.72
N SER A 232 -1.14 5.31 -4.74
CA SER A 232 -2.03 5.81 -5.81
C SER A 232 -1.45 5.69 -7.22
N SER A 233 -0.12 5.84 -7.36
CA SER A 233 0.58 5.68 -8.64
C SER A 233 0.62 4.24 -9.17
N TYR A 234 0.45 3.25 -8.30
CA TYR A 234 0.42 1.82 -8.61
C TYR A 234 -1.01 1.26 -8.61
N TYR A 235 -1.88 1.83 -7.77
CA TYR A 235 -3.27 1.44 -7.60
C TYR A 235 -4.21 2.64 -7.87
N PRO A 236 -4.52 2.95 -9.13
CA PRO A 236 -5.35 4.12 -9.49
C PRO A 236 -6.79 4.00 -8.97
N HIS A 237 -7.29 2.78 -8.77
CA HIS A 237 -8.60 2.48 -8.17
C HIS A 237 -8.53 2.21 -6.65
N GLY A 238 -7.37 2.47 -6.05
CA GLY A 238 -7.11 2.29 -4.63
C GLY A 238 -6.79 0.87 -4.20
N ILE A 239 -6.63 0.73 -2.90
CA ILE A 239 -6.26 -0.50 -2.21
C ILE A 239 -7.48 -1.02 -1.46
N ASN A 240 -7.71 -2.31 -1.52
CA ASN A 240 -8.82 -2.96 -0.84
C ASN A 240 -8.38 -3.59 0.48
N THR A 241 -7.18 -4.14 0.52
CA THR A 241 -6.66 -4.87 1.67
C THR A 241 -5.14 -4.87 1.71
N ALA A 242 -4.58 -4.86 2.92
CA ALA A 242 -3.16 -4.94 3.15
C ALA A 242 -2.87 -5.85 4.34
N VAL A 243 -1.84 -6.68 4.22
CA VAL A 243 -1.40 -7.63 5.26
C VAL A 243 0.13 -7.58 5.34
N TYR A 244 0.67 -7.59 6.55
CA TYR A 244 2.11 -7.60 6.77
C TYR A 244 2.61 -9.00 7.11
N HIS A 245 3.70 -9.41 6.47
CA HIS A 245 4.40 -10.66 6.72
C HIS A 245 5.68 -10.39 7.53
N PRO A 246 5.69 -10.71 8.84
CA PRO A 246 6.81 -10.36 9.73
C PRO A 246 8.11 -11.09 9.39
N GLY A 247 8.06 -12.37 9.00
CA GLY A 247 9.26 -13.18 8.72
C GLY A 247 10.09 -12.70 7.53
N HIS A 248 9.44 -12.06 6.53
CA HIS A 248 10.11 -11.52 5.34
C HIS A 248 10.11 -9.99 5.31
N ARG A 249 9.50 -9.33 6.31
CA ARG A 249 9.30 -7.88 6.39
C ARG A 249 8.69 -7.31 5.11
N LEU A 250 7.63 -7.97 4.64
CA LEU A 250 6.92 -7.61 3.42
C LEU A 250 5.51 -7.12 3.76
N LEU A 251 5.13 -5.99 3.17
CA LEU A 251 3.75 -5.53 3.12
C LEU A 251 3.13 -6.05 1.82
N LEU A 252 2.14 -6.94 1.95
CA LEU A 252 1.36 -7.48 0.85
C LEU A 252 0.12 -6.62 0.67
N VAL A 253 -0.09 -6.12 -0.54
CA VAL A 253 -1.16 -5.18 -0.88
C VAL A 253 -2.03 -5.79 -1.97
N GLY A 254 -3.34 -5.74 -1.76
CA GLY A 254 -4.37 -6.18 -2.69
C GLY A 254 -5.24 -5.02 -3.13
N GLY A 255 -5.40 -4.85 -4.43
CA GLY A 255 -6.28 -3.85 -5.04
C GLY A 255 -7.04 -4.44 -6.23
N CYS A 256 -7.45 -3.56 -7.16
CA CYS A 256 -8.14 -3.99 -8.38
C CYS A 256 -7.18 -4.61 -9.40
N GLU A 257 -7.69 -5.54 -10.20
CA GLU A 257 -6.98 -6.17 -11.30
C GLU A 257 -6.57 -5.12 -12.36
N THR A 258 -5.36 -5.30 -12.88
CA THR A 258 -4.81 -4.48 -13.96
C THR A 258 -4.57 -5.34 -15.19
N ALA A 259 -5.28 -5.05 -16.28
CA ALA A 259 -5.14 -5.75 -17.55
C ALA A 259 -3.97 -5.21 -18.40
N GLU A 260 -2.89 -4.74 -17.77
CA GLU A 260 -1.71 -4.27 -18.50
C GLU A 260 -0.90 -5.45 -19.03
N VAL A 261 -0.57 -5.41 -20.32
CA VAL A 261 0.23 -6.46 -20.98
C VAL A 261 1.67 -6.38 -20.49
N GLY A 262 2.21 -7.50 -19.98
CA GLY A 262 3.60 -7.62 -19.53
C GLY A 262 3.84 -7.42 -18.03
N VAL A 263 2.79 -7.42 -17.21
CA VAL A 263 2.91 -7.42 -15.74
C VAL A 263 2.86 -8.85 -15.20
N SER A 264 3.47 -9.09 -14.05
CA SER A 264 3.45 -10.40 -13.39
C SER A 264 2.03 -10.90 -13.11
N LYS A 265 1.83 -12.21 -13.09
CA LYS A 265 0.53 -12.84 -12.79
C LYS A 265 -0.09 -12.38 -11.46
N ALA A 266 0.74 -12.10 -10.46
CA ALA A 266 0.26 -11.55 -9.19
C ALA A 266 -0.34 -10.16 -9.37
N SER A 267 0.34 -9.29 -10.12
CA SER A 267 -0.10 -7.92 -10.35
C SER A 267 -1.30 -7.82 -11.30
N SER A 268 -1.42 -8.74 -12.27
CA SER A 268 -2.66 -8.85 -13.05
C SER A 268 -3.82 -9.14 -12.11
N CYS A 269 -3.67 -10.07 -11.17
CA CYS A 269 -4.66 -10.34 -10.11
C CYS A 269 -4.74 -9.26 -9.01
N GLY A 270 -4.16 -8.07 -9.18
CA GLY A 270 -4.25 -6.97 -8.22
C GLY A 270 -3.34 -7.10 -6.98
N LEU A 271 -2.41 -8.05 -6.97
CA LEU A 271 -1.49 -8.29 -5.85
C LEU A 271 -0.11 -7.68 -6.08
N SER A 272 0.44 -7.10 -5.01
CA SER A 272 1.82 -6.63 -4.98
C SER A 272 2.45 -6.89 -3.62
N ALA A 273 3.77 -7.12 -3.61
CA ALA A 273 4.57 -7.22 -2.39
C ALA A 273 5.51 -6.02 -2.30
N TRP A 274 5.64 -5.45 -1.11
CA TRP A 274 6.44 -4.26 -0.84
C TRP A 274 7.40 -4.54 0.30
N ARG A 275 8.69 -4.30 0.07
CA ARG A 275 9.69 -4.35 1.12
C ARG A 275 9.71 -3.02 1.86
N VAL A 276 9.64 -3.08 3.18
CA VAL A 276 9.79 -1.92 4.06
C VAL A 276 11.29 -1.57 4.17
N LEU A 277 11.61 -0.30 3.98
CA LEU A 277 12.95 0.28 4.00
C LEU A 277 13.02 1.31 5.14
N SER A 278 14.20 1.48 5.73
CA SER A 278 14.41 2.42 6.84
C SER A 278 14.42 3.90 6.43
N GLY A 279 14.51 4.19 5.13
CA GLY A 279 14.52 5.55 4.60
C GLY A 279 13.76 5.65 3.28
N SER A 280 13.58 6.87 2.80
CA SER A 280 12.87 7.17 1.55
C SER A 280 13.35 6.28 0.39
N PRO A 281 12.45 5.63 -0.37
CA PRO A 281 10.99 5.85 -0.43
C PRO A 281 10.16 5.07 0.61
N TYR A 282 10.79 4.48 1.64
CA TYR A 282 10.20 3.64 2.69
C TYR A 282 9.56 2.33 2.23
N TYR A 283 9.00 2.28 1.02
CA TYR A 283 8.40 1.09 0.44
C TYR A 283 8.91 0.90 -0.98
N LYS A 284 9.41 -0.31 -1.26
CA LYS A 284 9.86 -0.70 -2.59
C LYS A 284 9.15 -1.96 -3.03
N GLN A 285 8.48 -1.91 -4.18
CA GLN A 285 7.81 -3.07 -4.76
C GLN A 285 8.85 -4.16 -5.08
N VAL A 286 8.55 -5.39 -4.68
CA VAL A 286 9.32 -6.58 -5.01
C VAL A 286 8.83 -7.08 -6.37
N THR A 287 9.68 -6.98 -7.39
CA THR A 287 9.42 -7.56 -8.70
C THR A 287 10.10 -8.92 -8.79
N ASN A 288 9.39 -9.95 -9.24
CA ASN A 288 10.02 -11.24 -9.55
C ASN A 288 10.92 -11.06 -10.78
N GLY A 289 12.24 -11.16 -10.59
CA GLY A 289 13.22 -11.12 -11.70
C GLY A 289 13.18 -12.33 -12.65
N GLY A 290 12.18 -13.21 -12.52
CA GLY A 290 12.05 -14.45 -13.30
C GLY A 290 11.31 -14.31 -14.62
N ASP A 291 10.50 -13.26 -14.81
CA ASP A 291 9.92 -12.93 -16.11
C ASP A 291 10.69 -11.75 -16.68
N ARG A 292 11.76 -12.05 -17.43
CA ARG A 292 12.39 -11.06 -18.32
C ARG A 292 11.43 -10.77 -19.47
N VAL A 293 10.36 -10.03 -19.19
CA VAL A 293 9.74 -9.20 -20.21
C VAL A 293 10.83 -8.20 -20.58
N THR A 294 11.25 -8.23 -21.84
CA THR A 294 12.24 -7.31 -22.42
C THR A 294 11.84 -5.87 -22.09
N ALA A 295 12.42 -5.33 -21.02
CA ALA A 295 12.29 -3.92 -20.67
C ALA A 295 13.12 -3.14 -21.68
N VAL A 296 12.47 -2.65 -22.73
CA VAL A 296 13.03 -1.58 -23.56
C VAL A 296 13.39 -0.43 -22.60
N PRO A 297 14.63 0.11 -22.65
CA PRO A 297 15.02 1.22 -21.79
C PRO A 297 14.05 2.38 -21.98
N LYS A 298 13.35 2.78 -20.92
CA LYS A 298 12.42 3.91 -20.92
C LYS A 298 13.20 5.24 -20.82
N THR A 299 14.03 5.52 -21.80
CA THR A 299 14.57 6.86 -22.05
C THR A 299 13.51 7.65 -22.82
N LEU A 300 12.58 8.30 -22.11
CA LEU A 300 11.88 9.54 -22.51
C LEU A 300 10.91 9.96 -21.40
N GLY A 301 11.47 10.69 -20.43
CA GLY A 301 10.82 11.14 -19.19
C GLY A 301 9.90 12.37 -19.31
N LEU A 302 9.26 12.64 -20.45
CA LEU A 302 8.35 13.80 -20.57
C LEU A 302 6.95 13.49 -21.12
N LEU A 303 6.70 12.31 -21.69
CA LEU A 303 5.38 11.96 -22.25
C LEU A 303 4.47 11.18 -21.31
N ARG A 304 4.94 10.83 -20.10
CA ARG A 304 4.14 10.06 -19.12
C ARG A 304 3.07 10.88 -18.40
N MET A 305 3.18 12.21 -18.41
CA MET A 305 2.23 13.14 -17.77
C MET A 305 0.95 13.40 -18.61
N LEU A 306 0.92 12.97 -19.87
CA LEU A 306 -0.19 13.19 -20.80
C LEU A 306 -1.03 11.93 -21.10
N ASN A 307 -0.82 10.85 -20.35
CA ASN A 307 -1.69 9.68 -20.42
C ASN A 307 -3.02 9.96 -19.69
N VAL A 308 -3.87 10.76 -20.33
CA VAL A 308 -5.32 10.72 -20.08
C VAL A 308 -5.78 9.37 -20.65
N LYS A 309 -5.62 8.32 -19.84
CA LYS A 309 -6.13 6.99 -20.15
C LYS A 309 -7.64 7.10 -20.22
N PHE A 310 -8.18 7.14 -21.43
CA PHE A 310 -9.59 6.84 -21.67
C PHE A 310 -9.79 5.36 -21.35
N TYR A 311 -10.09 5.06 -20.08
CA TYR A 311 -10.56 3.75 -19.70
C TYR A 311 -11.84 3.48 -20.51
N SER A 312 -11.77 2.52 -21.43
CA SER A 312 -12.97 2.06 -22.12
C SER A 312 -13.92 1.59 -21.04
N ARG A 313 -15.06 2.27 -20.94
CA ARG A 313 -16.19 1.92 -20.10
C ARG A 313 -16.89 0.68 -20.69
N GLN A 314 -16.13 -0.40 -20.87
CA GLN A 314 -16.63 -1.69 -21.30
C GLN A 314 -17.12 -2.36 -20.03
N GLY A 315 -18.44 -2.49 -19.90
CA GLY A 315 -19.17 -2.78 -18.67
C GLY A 315 -18.96 -4.17 -18.07
N HIS A 316 -17.72 -4.66 -18.02
CA HIS A 316 -17.33 -5.73 -17.12
C HIS A 316 -16.96 -5.10 -15.78
N GLU A 317 -17.61 -5.53 -14.69
CA GLU A 317 -17.17 -5.13 -13.35
C GLU A 317 -15.69 -5.49 -13.20
N GLN A 318 -14.88 -4.52 -12.78
CA GLN A 318 -13.45 -4.73 -12.56
C GLN A 318 -13.29 -5.64 -11.33
N ASP A 319 -12.69 -6.81 -11.54
CA ASP A 319 -12.40 -7.73 -10.42
C ASP A 319 -11.21 -7.20 -9.60
N GLY A 320 -11.08 -7.70 -8.38
CA GLY A 320 -10.06 -7.22 -7.47
C GLY A 320 -10.04 -8.02 -6.18
N VAL A 321 -8.92 -7.92 -5.47
CA VAL A 321 -8.72 -8.64 -4.21
C VAL A 321 -9.63 -8.05 -3.15
N PHE A 322 -10.52 -8.85 -2.58
CA PHE A 322 -11.40 -8.45 -1.49
C PHE A 322 -10.75 -8.64 -0.12
N LYS A 323 -10.22 -9.84 0.14
CA LYS A 323 -9.61 -10.20 1.43
C LYS A 323 -8.38 -11.07 1.22
N MET A 324 -7.41 -10.90 2.10
CA MET A 324 -6.17 -11.66 2.13
C MET A 324 -5.96 -12.25 3.52
N SER A 325 -5.38 -13.44 3.59
CA SER A 325 -4.98 -14.08 4.85
C SER A 325 -3.70 -14.88 4.63
N LEU A 326 -2.74 -14.72 5.53
CA LEU A 326 -1.52 -15.50 5.55
C LEU A 326 -1.78 -16.83 6.27
N SER A 327 -1.12 -17.89 5.82
CA SER A 327 -1.05 -19.14 6.57
C SER A 327 -0.29 -18.94 7.90
N PRO A 328 -0.53 -19.78 8.93
CA PRO A 328 0.14 -19.65 10.22
C PRO A 328 1.68 -19.71 10.16
N ASP A 329 2.22 -20.45 9.20
CA ASP A 329 3.65 -20.56 8.92
C ASP A 329 4.18 -19.42 8.01
N GLY A 330 3.29 -18.57 7.47
CA GLY A 330 3.62 -17.45 6.59
C GLY A 330 4.04 -17.84 5.16
N SER A 331 4.02 -19.13 4.81
CA SER A 331 4.49 -19.62 3.52
C SER A 331 3.48 -19.42 2.38
N LEU A 332 2.20 -19.30 2.71
CA LEU A 332 1.10 -19.17 1.76
C LEU A 332 0.26 -17.93 2.05
N LEU A 333 -0.29 -17.35 0.99
CA LEU A 333 -1.27 -16.28 1.02
C LEU A 333 -2.55 -16.75 0.33
N ALA A 334 -3.65 -16.80 1.08
CA ALA A 334 -4.98 -17.00 0.55
C ALA A 334 -5.61 -15.65 0.20
N THR A 335 -6.23 -15.58 -0.98
CA THR A 335 -6.83 -14.36 -1.52
C THR A 335 -8.19 -14.67 -2.11
N ILE A 336 -9.20 -13.86 -1.77
CA ILE A 336 -10.55 -13.94 -2.31
C ILE A 336 -10.80 -12.68 -3.12
N HIS A 337 -11.31 -12.83 -4.34
CA HIS A 337 -11.61 -11.73 -5.26
C HIS A 337 -13.10 -11.31 -5.21
N PHE A 338 -13.45 -10.17 -5.82
CA PHE A 338 -14.84 -9.70 -5.88
C PHE A 338 -15.77 -10.67 -6.61
N SER A 339 -15.24 -11.34 -7.64
CA SER A 339 -15.92 -12.42 -8.38
C SER A 339 -16.22 -13.67 -7.55
N GLY A 340 -15.70 -13.74 -6.31
CA GLY A 340 -15.76 -14.95 -5.48
C GLY A 340 -14.67 -15.97 -5.80
N LYS A 341 -13.77 -15.69 -6.77
CA LYS A 341 -12.60 -16.52 -7.06
C LYS A 341 -11.66 -16.60 -5.85
N LEU A 342 -11.20 -17.81 -5.52
CA LEU A 342 -10.23 -18.08 -4.47
C LEU A 342 -8.90 -18.41 -5.13
N SER A 343 -7.81 -17.77 -4.69
CA SER A 343 -6.47 -18.09 -5.17
C SER A 343 -5.45 -18.16 -4.03
N ILE A 344 -4.54 -19.13 -4.14
CA ILE A 344 -3.47 -19.38 -3.17
C ILE A 344 -2.12 -19.05 -3.82
N TRP A 345 -1.27 -18.34 -3.09
CA TRP A 345 0.01 -17.84 -3.57
C TRP A 345 1.13 -18.21 -2.60
N ALA A 346 2.29 -18.59 -3.12
CA ALA A 346 3.48 -18.85 -2.29
C ALA A 346 4.21 -17.55 -1.95
N VAL A 347 4.44 -17.29 -0.67
CA VAL A 347 5.15 -16.13 -0.13
C VAL A 347 6.62 -16.52 0.12
N PRO A 348 7.61 -15.64 -0.17
CA PRO A 348 7.49 -14.25 -0.63
C PRO A 348 7.35 -14.09 -2.15
N SER A 349 7.44 -15.19 -2.90
CA SER A 349 7.54 -15.14 -4.36
C SER A 349 6.27 -14.69 -5.08
N LEU A 350 5.12 -14.65 -4.42
CA LEU A 350 3.81 -14.44 -5.05
C LEU A 350 3.59 -15.30 -6.31
N LYS A 351 4.08 -16.56 -6.29
CA LYS A 351 3.79 -17.54 -7.34
C LYS A 351 2.45 -18.21 -7.03
N GLN A 352 1.54 -18.19 -8.00
CA GLN A 352 0.23 -18.81 -7.82
C GLN A 352 0.36 -20.34 -7.74
N GLN A 353 -0.14 -20.92 -6.66
CA GLN A 353 -0.17 -22.37 -6.43
C GLN A 353 -1.50 -22.98 -6.90
N GLY A 354 -2.59 -22.24 -6.74
CA GLY A 354 -3.91 -22.68 -7.17
C GLY A 354 -4.90 -21.52 -7.31
N SER A 355 -5.93 -21.72 -8.12
CA SER A 355 -7.06 -20.81 -8.26
C SER A 355 -8.30 -21.57 -8.63
N TRP A 356 -9.42 -21.18 -8.03
CA TRP A 356 -10.71 -21.81 -8.20
C TRP A 356 -11.77 -20.74 -8.32
N ASP A 357 -12.55 -20.80 -9.39
CA ASP A 357 -13.70 -19.92 -9.56
C ASP A 357 -14.81 -20.32 -8.57
N GLN A 358 -15.74 -19.40 -8.32
CA GLN A 358 -16.78 -19.59 -7.30
C GLN A 358 -17.56 -20.91 -7.47
N ASN A 359 -17.84 -21.31 -8.71
CA ASN A 359 -18.58 -22.54 -9.04
C ASN A 359 -17.78 -23.82 -8.76
N GLU A 360 -16.44 -23.74 -8.75
CA GLU A 360 -15.55 -24.89 -8.55
C GLU A 360 -15.27 -25.15 -7.06
N GLN A 361 -15.43 -24.14 -6.20
CA GLN A 361 -15.13 -24.20 -4.77
C GLN A 361 -16.05 -25.16 -4.00
N VAL A 362 -17.30 -25.32 -4.44
CA VAL A 362 -18.27 -26.24 -3.81
C VAL A 362 -17.74 -27.69 -3.79
N ARG A 363 -16.87 -28.06 -4.73
CA ARG A 363 -16.25 -29.39 -4.79
C ARG A 363 -15.09 -29.57 -3.80
N LEU A 364 -14.42 -28.50 -3.38
CA LEU A 364 -13.32 -28.54 -2.41
C LEU A 364 -13.80 -28.76 -0.98
N LEU A 365 -14.92 -28.17 -0.59
CA LEU A 365 -15.55 -28.42 0.72
C LEU A 365 -15.94 -29.89 0.87
N GLY A 366 -16.33 -30.57 -0.22
CA GLY A 366 -16.58 -32.02 -0.25
C GLY A 366 -15.33 -32.89 -0.08
N ILE A 367 -14.18 -32.46 -0.59
CA ILE A 367 -12.91 -33.21 -0.46
C ILE A 367 -12.27 -32.98 0.91
N ILE A 368 -12.35 -31.75 1.45
CA ILE A 368 -11.84 -31.43 2.79
C ILE A 368 -12.66 -32.15 3.86
N THR A 369 -14.00 -32.21 3.71
CA THR A 369 -14.86 -32.98 4.62
C THR A 369 -14.62 -34.49 4.54
N LEU A 370 -14.28 -35.07 3.38
CA LEU A 370 -13.92 -36.49 3.29
C LEU A 370 -12.55 -36.80 3.89
N SER A 371 -11.60 -35.85 3.87
CA SER A 371 -10.28 -36.00 4.50
C SER A 371 -10.25 -35.69 6.01
N SER A 372 -11.23 -34.96 6.54
CA SER A 372 -11.29 -34.60 7.96
C SER A 372 -12.04 -35.61 8.83
N VAL A 373 -12.75 -36.59 8.25
CA VAL A 373 -13.29 -37.73 9.02
C VAL A 373 -12.17 -38.61 9.61
N SER A 374 -10.93 -38.49 9.14
CA SER A 374 -9.75 -39.17 9.73
C SER A 374 -8.88 -38.32 10.66
N SER A 375 -9.20 -37.04 10.88
CA SER A 375 -8.45 -36.19 11.82
C SER A 375 -9.28 -35.00 12.29
N CYS A 376 -9.88 -35.15 13.48
CA CYS A 376 -10.52 -34.09 14.25
C CYS A 376 -9.73 -32.78 14.24
N SER A 377 -10.40 -31.67 13.87
CA SER A 377 -10.39 -30.34 14.52
C SER A 377 -10.97 -29.32 13.56
N THR A 378 -12.26 -29.04 13.70
CA THR A 378 -13.05 -28.15 12.85
C THR A 378 -12.71 -26.69 13.15
N HIS A 379 -12.08 -25.97 12.20
CA HIS A 379 -12.05 -24.51 12.20
C HIS A 379 -13.20 -23.99 11.33
N PHE A 380 -14.12 -23.27 11.96
CA PHE A 380 -15.17 -22.50 11.27
C PHE A 380 -14.56 -21.23 10.70
N ILE A 381 -14.67 -21.06 9.38
CA ILE A 381 -14.57 -19.77 8.71
C ILE A 381 -16.03 -19.29 8.58
N CYS A 382 -16.40 -18.27 9.36
CA CYS A 382 -17.59 -17.46 9.14
C CYS A 382 -17.21 -16.16 8.45
#